data_AF-A0A9C9THX6-F1
#
_entry.id   AF-A0A9C9THX6-F1
#
_cell.length_a   1.000
_cell.length_b   1.000
_cell.length_c   1.000
_cell.angle_alpha   90.00
_cell.angle_beta   90.00
_cell.angle_gamma   90.00
#
_symmetry.space_group_name_H-M   'P 1'
#
loop_
_entity.id
_entity.type
_entity.pdbx_description
1 polymer ?
#
loop_
_entity_poly.entity_id
_entity_poly.type
_entity_poly.pdbx_seq_one_letter_code
_entity_poly.pdbx_strand_id
1 'polypeptide(L)'
;MKSVLAVTAALAGLVAIPSAGQAQEGCGTIQIASMNWASAEVMAAIDQFILENGFGCDAQLVPGDTMPTFTSMTEKGEPDVAPEIYVKQFKEQIETALKEGRIAYGAKVLKDGSEEGFWIPQYLADANPDIVTVSDALKRPELFPSPQSSDKGAFYDCPAGWGCQIVLHNFFKAYDAEEKGFELVPTGSAAGLDGSIANAFEARQGWLGYYWSPTAIIARYPMKKLEWDVPYDDAEWLNCTTQADCEDPKLNAWTEAEVYTLMTPKLAEDSPEAAAYLEQRAWGNETVNKMLAWKDKNQATGEDTALYFLDTEEEVWTKWVSPEVAEKVKEAL
;
A
#
# COMPACT_ATOMS: atom_id res chain seq x y z
N MET A 1 -64.06 70.39 -11.47
CA MET A 1 -62.81 70.11 -10.73
C MET A 1 -63.12 68.90 -9.85
N LYS A 2 -62.89 67.64 -10.29
CA LYS A 2 -61.61 66.90 -10.39
C LYS A 2 -60.82 66.97 -9.07
N SER A 3 -60.44 65.90 -8.37
CA SER A 3 -60.55 64.45 -8.55
C SER A 3 -60.23 63.78 -7.20
N VAL A 4 -60.70 62.53 -7.07
CA VAL A 4 -60.42 61.53 -6.03
C VAL A 4 -58.92 61.27 -5.86
N LEU A 5 -58.46 61.03 -4.63
CA LEU A 5 -57.24 60.26 -4.34
C LEU A 5 -57.43 59.42 -3.08
N ALA A 6 -57.63 58.12 -3.30
CA ALA A 6 -57.55 57.07 -2.30
C ALA A 6 -56.09 56.83 -1.94
N VAL A 7 -55.79 56.73 -0.64
CA VAL A 7 -54.45 56.37 -0.15
C VAL A 7 -54.47 54.88 0.15
N THR A 8 -53.85 54.11 -0.74
CA THR A 8 -53.55 52.69 -0.58
C THR A 8 -52.21 52.57 0.16
N ALA A 9 -52.23 52.18 1.43
CA ALA A 9 -51.00 51.86 2.17
C ALA A 9 -50.61 50.41 1.85
N ALA A 10 -49.52 50.25 1.09
CA ALA A 10 -48.92 48.96 0.79
C ALA A 10 -48.21 48.39 2.02
N LEU A 11 -48.63 47.20 2.47
CA LEU A 11 -47.85 46.35 3.37
C LEU A 11 -46.61 45.86 2.60
N ALA A 12 -45.42 46.32 3.01
CA ALA A 12 -44.17 45.70 2.61
C ALA A 12 -44.00 44.41 3.43
N GLY A 13 -44.33 43.26 2.81
CA GLY A 13 -43.94 41.96 3.35
C GLY A 13 -42.43 41.78 3.21
N LEU A 14 -41.72 41.70 4.33
CA LEU A 14 -40.39 41.09 4.35
C LEU A 14 -40.57 39.61 4.01
N VAL A 15 -40.25 39.25 2.77
CA VAL A 15 -39.97 37.86 2.41
C VAL A 15 -38.65 37.52 3.07
N ALA A 16 -38.70 36.85 4.22
CA ALA A 16 -37.56 36.12 4.73
C ALA A 16 -37.22 35.04 3.70
N ILE A 17 -36.15 35.26 2.94
CA ILE A 17 -35.53 34.22 2.12
C ILE A 17 -35.00 33.21 3.14
N PRO A 18 -35.51 31.96 3.17
CA PRO A 18 -34.81 30.93 3.91
C PRO A 18 -33.49 30.73 3.20
N SER A 19 -32.39 31.12 3.85
CA SER A 19 -31.07 30.63 3.51
C SER A 19 -31.17 29.11 3.55
N ALA A 20 -31.27 28.48 2.39
CA ALA A 20 -30.98 27.07 2.25
C ALA A 20 -29.49 26.94 2.61
N GLY A 21 -29.20 26.74 3.88
CA GLY A 21 -28.01 25.98 4.23
C GLY A 21 -28.18 24.67 3.50
N GLN A 22 -27.38 24.46 2.46
CA GLN A 22 -27.15 23.11 1.96
C GLN A 22 -26.63 22.35 3.18
N ALA A 23 -27.49 21.58 3.83
CA ALA A 23 -27.03 20.44 4.57
C ALA A 23 -26.21 19.66 3.53
N GLN A 24 -24.90 19.62 3.72
CA GLN A 24 -24.02 18.81 2.91
C GLN A 24 -24.53 17.38 3.12
N GLU A 25 -25.35 16.87 2.19
CA GLU A 25 -25.57 15.43 2.08
C GLU A 25 -24.15 14.89 1.87
N GLY A 26 -23.61 14.28 2.92
CA GLY A 26 -22.25 13.72 2.92
C GLY A 26 -22.06 12.80 1.73
N CYS A 27 -20.82 12.54 1.33
CA CYS A 27 -20.53 11.78 0.11
C CYS A 27 -20.93 10.29 0.16
N GLY A 28 -21.72 9.85 1.15
CA GLY A 28 -22.12 8.46 1.37
C GLY A 28 -21.14 7.68 2.24
N THR A 29 -21.39 6.38 2.37
CA THR A 29 -20.48 5.45 3.05
C THR A 29 -19.39 4.98 2.09
N ILE A 30 -18.13 5.09 2.50
CA ILE A 30 -16.95 4.62 1.75
C ILE A 30 -16.20 3.61 2.61
N GLN A 31 -16.10 2.36 2.18
CA GLN A 31 -15.26 1.35 2.83
C GLN A 31 -13.84 1.40 2.28
N ILE A 32 -12.85 1.44 3.16
CA ILE A 32 -11.43 1.51 2.83
C ILE A 32 -10.72 0.31 3.44
N ALA A 33 -9.98 -0.43 2.62
CA ALA A 33 -9.17 -1.55 3.10
C ALA A 33 -7.99 -1.03 3.91
N SER A 34 -7.99 -1.31 5.22
CA SER A 34 -6.81 -1.18 6.07
C SER A 34 -5.91 -2.40 5.83
N MET A 35 -5.01 -2.27 4.85
CA MET A 35 -4.10 -3.35 4.47
C MET A 35 -3.16 -3.71 5.64
N ASN A 36 -2.67 -4.94 5.66
CA ASN A 36 -1.89 -5.49 6.76
C ASN A 36 -0.39 -5.13 6.75
N TRP A 37 -0.01 -4.03 6.08
CA TRP A 37 1.34 -3.46 6.14
C TRP A 37 1.30 -1.96 6.41
N ALA A 38 2.34 -1.46 7.08
CA ALA A 38 2.27 -0.20 7.80
C ALA A 38 2.02 1.04 6.92
N SER A 39 2.62 1.15 5.72
CA SER A 39 2.40 2.32 4.84
C SER A 39 0.94 2.41 4.39
N ALA A 40 0.37 1.27 4.00
CA ALA A 40 -1.01 1.20 3.54
C ALA A 40 -2.03 1.35 4.68
N GLU A 41 -1.74 0.81 5.88
CA GLU A 41 -2.50 1.05 7.10
C GLU A 41 -2.59 2.56 7.39
N VAL A 42 -1.45 3.26 7.34
CA VAL A 42 -1.39 4.71 7.57
C VAL A 42 -2.12 5.49 6.47
N MET A 43 -1.93 5.14 5.20
CA MET A 43 -2.66 5.78 4.10
C MET A 43 -4.18 5.57 4.23
N ALA A 44 -4.64 4.38 4.61
CA ALA A 44 -6.05 4.11 4.86
C ALA A 44 -6.62 5.04 5.94
N ALA A 45 -5.90 5.23 7.05
CA ALA A 45 -6.30 6.11 8.14
C ALA A 45 -6.26 7.60 7.76
N ILE A 46 -5.28 8.02 6.94
CA ILE A 46 -5.25 9.38 6.35
C ILE A 46 -6.49 9.61 5.49
N ASP A 47 -6.83 8.64 4.64
CA ASP A 47 -8.00 8.70 3.77
C ASP A 47 -9.28 8.77 4.58
N GLN A 48 -9.42 7.93 5.60
CA GLN A 48 -10.57 7.98 6.50
C GLN A 48 -10.74 9.38 7.08
N PHE A 49 -9.69 9.95 7.67
CA PHE A 49 -9.79 11.26 8.32
C PHE A 49 -10.15 12.38 7.33
N ILE A 50 -9.51 12.42 6.16
CA ILE A 50 -9.77 13.44 5.14
C ILE A 50 -11.18 13.28 4.55
N LEU A 51 -11.63 12.06 4.29
CA LEU A 51 -12.97 11.80 3.76
C LEU A 51 -14.06 12.17 4.77
N GLU A 52 -13.89 11.82 6.05
CA GLU A 52 -14.83 12.19 7.11
C GLU A 52 -14.88 13.70 7.34
N ASN A 53 -13.73 14.34 7.54
CA ASN A 53 -13.69 15.72 8.04
C ASN A 53 -13.59 16.76 6.92
N GLY A 54 -13.04 16.40 5.77
CA GLY A 54 -12.90 17.29 4.62
C GLY A 54 -14.09 17.23 3.66
N PHE A 55 -14.59 16.03 3.39
CA PHE A 55 -15.66 15.80 2.42
C PHE A 55 -17.03 15.50 3.07
N GLY A 56 -17.05 15.14 4.36
CA GLY A 56 -18.28 14.82 5.10
C GLY A 56 -18.81 13.41 4.82
N CYS A 57 -17.95 12.49 4.39
CA CYS A 57 -18.30 11.10 4.10
C CYS A 57 -18.40 10.25 5.39
N ASP A 58 -19.09 9.12 5.33
CA ASP A 58 -19.02 8.06 6.35
C ASP A 58 -17.93 7.06 5.92
N ALA A 59 -16.66 7.37 6.23
CA ALA A 59 -15.54 6.53 5.83
C ALA A 59 -15.27 5.44 6.88
N GLN A 60 -15.15 4.19 6.44
CA GLN A 60 -15.01 3.04 7.34
C GLN A 60 -13.81 2.20 6.96
N LEU A 61 -12.92 1.97 7.92
CA LEU A 61 -11.82 1.02 7.73
C LEU A 61 -12.32 -0.42 7.90
N VAL A 62 -11.98 -1.27 6.92
CA VAL A 62 -12.20 -2.72 7.01
C VAL A 62 -10.87 -3.45 6.92
N PRO A 63 -10.68 -4.58 7.62
CA PRO A 63 -9.45 -5.36 7.51
C PRO A 63 -9.17 -5.76 6.06
N GLY A 64 -7.95 -5.48 5.58
CA GLY A 64 -7.54 -5.70 4.21
C GLY A 64 -6.29 -6.57 4.09
N ASP A 65 -6.21 -7.28 2.96
CA ASP A 65 -5.03 -8.03 2.53
C ASP A 65 -5.02 -8.10 1.00
N THR A 66 -3.87 -8.31 0.37
CA THR A 66 -3.69 -8.13 -1.08
C THR A 66 -4.71 -8.93 -1.92
N MET A 67 -4.63 -10.27 -1.89
CA MET A 67 -5.48 -11.11 -2.72
C MET A 67 -6.95 -11.12 -2.27
N PRO A 68 -7.27 -11.26 -0.96
CA PRO A 68 -8.66 -11.23 -0.49
C PRO A 68 -9.39 -9.91 -0.78
N THR A 69 -8.73 -8.76 -0.56
CA THR A 69 -9.31 -7.45 -0.87
C THR A 69 -9.55 -7.33 -2.37
N PHE A 70 -8.54 -7.64 -3.21
CA PHE A 70 -8.70 -7.58 -4.65
C PHE A 70 -9.87 -8.46 -5.14
N THR A 71 -9.95 -9.71 -4.71
CA THR A 71 -11.07 -10.61 -5.07
C THR A 71 -12.41 -10.06 -4.59
N SER A 72 -12.49 -9.53 -3.37
CA SER A 72 -13.74 -8.96 -2.86
C SER A 72 -14.17 -7.73 -3.67
N MET A 73 -13.23 -6.85 -4.03
CA MET A 73 -13.51 -5.68 -4.87
C MET A 73 -14.06 -6.09 -6.23
N THR A 74 -13.46 -7.10 -6.87
CA THR A 74 -13.86 -7.52 -8.22
C THR A 74 -15.12 -8.39 -8.27
N GLU A 75 -15.41 -9.14 -7.23
CA GLU A 75 -16.58 -10.04 -7.20
C GLU A 75 -17.81 -9.41 -6.52
N LYS A 76 -17.59 -8.49 -5.58
CA LYS A 76 -18.65 -7.89 -4.76
C LYS A 76 -18.73 -6.37 -4.84
N GLY A 77 -17.71 -5.70 -5.39
CA GLY A 77 -17.65 -4.24 -5.38
C GLY A 77 -17.40 -3.65 -3.99
N GLU A 78 -16.75 -4.40 -3.09
CA GLU A 78 -16.40 -3.92 -1.74
C GLU A 78 -15.06 -4.52 -1.27
N PRO A 79 -14.23 -3.79 -0.49
CA PRO A 79 -14.39 -2.39 -0.11
C PRO A 79 -14.29 -1.43 -1.31
N ASP A 80 -14.70 -0.17 -1.14
CA ASP A 80 -14.68 0.82 -2.21
C ASP A 80 -13.24 1.24 -2.59
N VAL A 81 -12.31 1.19 -1.64
CA VAL A 81 -10.93 1.63 -1.82
C VAL A 81 -9.95 0.60 -1.28
N ALA A 82 -8.95 0.23 -2.07
CA ALA A 82 -7.69 -0.33 -1.59
C ALA A 82 -6.60 0.73 -1.76
N PRO A 83 -6.12 1.36 -0.67
CA PRO A 83 -5.34 2.60 -0.75
C PRO A 83 -3.96 2.40 -1.38
N GLU A 84 -3.37 1.23 -1.21
CA GLU A 84 -2.04 0.88 -1.68
C GLU A 84 -2.02 -0.59 -2.12
N ILE A 85 -1.72 -0.85 -3.39
CA ILE A 85 -1.65 -2.18 -4.00
C ILE A 85 -0.45 -2.27 -4.93
N TYR A 86 0.33 -3.34 -4.79
CA TYR A 86 1.49 -3.66 -5.63
C TYR A 86 1.03 -4.37 -6.90
N VAL A 87 0.75 -3.60 -7.95
CA VAL A 87 -0.07 -4.08 -9.09
C VAL A 87 0.66 -5.08 -9.99
N LYS A 88 2.00 -5.06 -9.99
CA LYS A 88 2.79 -5.97 -10.83
C LYS A 88 2.73 -7.42 -10.39
N GLN A 89 2.44 -7.69 -9.11
CA GLN A 89 2.47 -9.03 -8.55
C GLN A 89 1.32 -9.93 -9.07
N PHE A 90 0.25 -9.33 -9.61
CA PHE A 90 -0.93 -10.02 -10.17
C PHE A 90 -1.58 -9.15 -11.27
N LYS A 91 -0.72 -8.67 -12.18
CA LYS A 91 -1.06 -7.69 -13.21
C LYS A 91 -2.16 -8.17 -14.16
N GLU A 92 -2.11 -9.43 -14.60
CA GLU A 92 -3.11 -9.99 -15.52
C GLU A 92 -4.52 -9.96 -14.91
N GLN A 93 -4.63 -10.28 -13.61
CA GLN A 93 -5.88 -10.25 -12.87
C GLN A 93 -6.41 -8.81 -12.77
N ILE A 94 -5.55 -7.85 -12.45
CA ILE A 94 -5.91 -6.43 -12.39
C ILE A 94 -6.35 -5.92 -13.77
N GLU A 95 -5.57 -6.18 -14.82
CA GLU A 95 -5.89 -5.74 -16.19
C GLU A 95 -7.21 -6.32 -16.70
N THR A 96 -7.50 -7.58 -16.36
CA THR A 96 -8.79 -8.20 -16.66
C THR A 96 -9.93 -7.47 -15.93
N ALA A 97 -9.78 -7.22 -14.64
CA ALA A 97 -10.81 -6.54 -13.85
C ALA A 97 -11.03 -5.08 -14.29
N LEU A 98 -9.99 -4.37 -14.70
CA LEU A 98 -10.07 -3.04 -15.30
C LEU A 98 -10.84 -3.06 -16.63
N LYS A 99 -10.52 -4.02 -17.51
CA LYS A 99 -11.19 -4.18 -18.81
C LYS A 99 -12.66 -4.52 -18.66
N GLU A 100 -13.00 -5.29 -17.64
CA GLU A 100 -14.39 -5.62 -17.28
C GLU A 100 -15.11 -4.49 -16.53
N GLY A 101 -14.40 -3.41 -16.18
CA GLY A 101 -14.98 -2.27 -15.46
C GLY A 101 -15.37 -2.60 -14.03
N ARG A 102 -14.70 -3.55 -13.38
CA ARG A 102 -14.97 -3.95 -11.99
C ARG A 102 -14.19 -3.12 -10.97
N ILE A 103 -13.08 -2.55 -11.40
CA ILE A 103 -12.20 -1.65 -10.63
C ILE A 103 -11.70 -0.53 -11.53
N ALA A 104 -11.14 0.51 -10.91
CA ALA A 104 -10.43 1.60 -11.55
C ALA A 104 -9.12 1.89 -10.79
N TYR A 105 -8.13 2.44 -11.50
CA TYR A 105 -6.94 2.99 -10.86
C TYR A 105 -7.25 4.34 -10.23
N GLY A 106 -6.79 4.54 -8.99
CA GLY A 106 -6.59 5.85 -8.39
C GLY A 106 -5.13 6.30 -8.58
N ALA A 107 -4.61 7.04 -7.60
CA ALA A 107 -3.27 7.57 -7.64
C ALA A 107 -2.18 6.49 -7.66
N LYS A 108 -1.02 6.79 -8.28
CA LYS A 108 0.25 6.11 -7.97
C LYS A 108 0.70 6.58 -6.59
N VAL A 109 0.14 5.95 -5.54
CA VAL A 109 0.20 6.42 -4.16
C VAL A 109 1.64 6.57 -3.63
N LEU A 110 2.53 5.64 -4.02
CA LEU A 110 3.99 5.79 -3.87
C LEU A 110 4.57 6.36 -5.16
N LYS A 111 4.65 7.69 -5.26
CA LYS A 111 5.02 8.37 -6.52
C LYS A 111 6.44 8.02 -6.98
N ASP A 112 7.33 7.76 -6.03
CA ASP A 112 8.74 7.40 -6.26
C ASP A 112 8.92 5.88 -6.51
N GLY A 113 7.82 5.11 -6.54
CA GLY A 113 7.85 3.64 -6.64
C GLY A 113 8.26 2.97 -5.32
N SER A 114 8.31 1.64 -5.35
CA SER A 114 8.86 0.82 -4.25
C SER A 114 9.93 -0.11 -4.80
N GLU A 115 10.90 -0.44 -3.95
CA GLU A 115 11.87 -1.49 -4.25
C GLU A 115 11.40 -2.79 -3.64
N GLU A 116 11.41 -3.86 -4.44
CA GLU A 116 11.18 -5.22 -3.99
C GLU A 116 12.38 -6.09 -4.36
N GLY A 117 12.57 -7.18 -3.61
CA GLY A 117 13.50 -8.24 -4.00
C GLY A 117 14.02 -9.06 -2.84
N PHE A 118 15.17 -9.70 -3.07
CA PHE A 118 15.86 -10.48 -2.05
C PHE A 118 16.92 -9.65 -1.35
N TRP A 119 16.96 -9.76 -0.04
CA TRP A 119 17.85 -8.97 0.81
C TRP A 119 18.64 -9.85 1.75
N ILE A 120 19.80 -9.34 2.16
CA ILE A 120 20.62 -9.90 3.24
C ILE A 120 21.06 -8.79 4.20
N PRO A 121 21.38 -9.11 5.47
CA PRO A 121 21.96 -8.12 6.39
C PRO A 121 23.24 -7.50 5.85
N GLN A 122 23.40 -6.18 5.98
CA GLN A 122 24.57 -5.46 5.46
C GLN A 122 25.88 -5.99 6.07
N TYR A 123 25.89 -6.32 7.36
CA TYR A 123 27.09 -6.87 8.01
C TYR A 123 27.51 -8.24 7.41
N LEU A 124 26.55 -9.01 6.88
CA LEU A 124 26.84 -10.28 6.22
C LEU A 124 27.41 -10.03 4.83
N ALA A 125 26.85 -9.06 4.10
CA ALA A 125 27.37 -8.62 2.82
C ALA A 125 28.78 -8.04 2.91
N ASP A 126 29.07 -7.23 3.94
CA ASP A 126 30.39 -6.64 4.17
C ASP A 126 31.44 -7.72 4.48
N ALA A 127 31.05 -8.78 5.19
CA ALA A 127 31.91 -9.91 5.51
C ALA A 127 32.09 -10.89 4.32
N ASN A 128 31.17 -10.88 3.36
CA ASN A 128 31.15 -11.76 2.19
C ASN A 128 30.94 -10.92 0.91
N PRO A 129 31.92 -10.11 0.50
CA PRO A 129 31.77 -9.17 -0.62
C PRO A 129 31.58 -9.85 -1.97
N ASP A 130 31.84 -11.16 -2.05
CA ASP A 130 31.54 -12.03 -3.19
C ASP A 130 30.04 -12.34 -3.33
N ILE A 131 29.21 -12.07 -2.32
CA ILE A 131 27.75 -12.20 -2.41
C ILE A 131 27.17 -10.90 -2.98
N VAL A 132 26.94 -10.91 -4.30
CA VAL A 132 26.33 -9.80 -5.04
C VAL A 132 24.95 -10.18 -5.52
N THR A 133 24.78 -11.38 -6.08
CA THR A 133 23.51 -11.84 -6.64
C THR A 133 22.79 -12.84 -5.75
N VAL A 134 21.53 -13.13 -6.10
CA VAL A 134 20.73 -14.21 -5.48
C VAL A 134 21.45 -15.55 -5.60
N SER A 135 21.96 -15.87 -6.79
CA SER A 135 22.70 -17.12 -7.00
C SER A 135 23.99 -17.22 -6.19
N ASP A 136 24.65 -16.10 -5.88
CA ASP A 136 25.83 -16.13 -4.99
C ASP A 136 25.44 -16.48 -3.55
N ALA A 137 24.36 -15.88 -3.03
CA ALA A 137 23.83 -16.23 -1.72
C ALA A 137 23.43 -17.71 -1.64
N LEU A 138 22.78 -18.23 -2.68
CA LEU A 138 22.33 -19.63 -2.74
C LEU A 138 23.46 -20.66 -2.86
N LYS A 139 24.72 -20.25 -3.08
CA LYS A 139 25.89 -21.15 -2.99
C LYS A 139 26.35 -21.37 -1.54
N ARG A 140 25.82 -20.61 -0.58
CA ARG A 140 26.33 -20.49 0.80
C ARG A 140 25.23 -20.72 1.85
N PRO A 141 24.51 -21.87 1.84
CA PRO A 141 23.42 -22.14 2.78
C PRO A 141 23.84 -22.05 4.25
N GLU A 142 25.11 -22.31 4.56
CA GLU A 142 25.65 -22.24 5.93
C GLU A 142 25.67 -20.82 6.51
N LEU A 143 25.55 -19.79 5.67
CA LEU A 143 25.48 -18.40 6.12
C LEU A 143 24.07 -18.00 6.57
N PHE A 144 23.05 -18.76 6.21
CA PHE A 144 21.65 -18.40 6.39
C PHE A 144 20.94 -19.46 7.24
N PRO A 145 21.28 -19.64 8.52
CA PRO A 145 20.81 -20.79 9.32
C PRO A 145 19.29 -20.86 9.37
N SER A 146 18.72 -22.04 9.10
CA SER A 146 17.28 -22.21 9.24
C SER A 146 16.83 -22.40 10.70
N PRO A 147 15.69 -21.80 11.10
CA PRO A 147 15.08 -22.08 12.39
C PRO A 147 14.37 -23.45 12.44
N GLN A 148 14.10 -24.08 11.29
CA GLN A 148 13.36 -25.35 11.20
C GLN A 148 14.29 -26.56 11.03
N SER A 149 15.38 -26.41 10.27
CA SER A 149 16.32 -27.50 9.95
C SER A 149 17.76 -27.09 10.23
N SER A 150 18.48 -27.87 11.03
CA SER A 150 19.87 -27.53 11.44
C SER A 150 20.92 -27.68 10.33
N ASP A 151 20.58 -28.37 9.24
CA ASP A 151 21.46 -28.69 8.12
C ASP A 151 21.11 -27.93 6.83
N LYS A 152 20.14 -27.01 6.88
CA LYS A 152 19.68 -26.22 5.73
C LYS A 152 19.78 -24.71 5.95
N GLY A 153 19.87 -24.00 4.83
CA GLY A 153 19.70 -22.56 4.78
C GLY A 153 18.21 -22.15 4.81
N ALA A 154 17.87 -21.03 5.43
CA ALA A 154 16.54 -20.43 5.34
C ALA A 154 16.44 -19.46 4.16
N PHE A 155 15.36 -19.60 3.40
CA PHE A 155 14.88 -18.60 2.46
C PHE A 155 13.53 -18.08 2.97
N TYR A 156 13.49 -16.89 3.56
CA TYR A 156 12.29 -16.34 4.17
C TYR A 156 11.28 -15.85 3.12
N ASP A 157 10.05 -16.33 3.27
CA ASP A 157 8.94 -16.11 2.34
C ASP A 157 8.25 -14.75 2.55
N CYS A 158 7.47 -14.37 1.54
CA CYS A 158 6.56 -13.23 1.60
C CYS A 158 5.32 -13.59 2.47
N PRO A 159 4.65 -12.59 3.10
CA PRO A 159 3.47 -12.84 3.91
C PRO A 159 2.39 -13.65 3.17
N ALA A 160 1.66 -14.48 3.92
CA ALA A 160 0.65 -15.33 3.32
C ALA A 160 -0.49 -14.49 2.74
N GLY A 161 -0.94 -14.82 1.52
CA GLY A 161 -2.04 -14.10 0.85
C GLY A 161 -1.61 -12.84 0.08
N TRP A 162 -0.32 -12.51 0.08
CA TRP A 162 0.24 -11.43 -0.73
C TRP A 162 0.63 -11.92 -2.12
N GLY A 163 0.62 -11.02 -3.11
CA GLY A 163 1.01 -11.36 -4.48
C GLY A 163 2.47 -11.82 -4.59
N CYS A 164 3.37 -11.24 -3.78
CA CYS A 164 4.77 -11.66 -3.75
C CYS A 164 4.97 -13.11 -3.31
N GLN A 165 4.01 -13.74 -2.61
CA GLN A 165 4.16 -15.12 -2.15
C GLN A 165 4.24 -16.07 -3.36
N ILE A 166 3.36 -15.87 -4.35
CA ILE A 166 3.36 -16.65 -5.58
C ILE A 166 4.69 -16.49 -6.32
N VAL A 167 5.13 -15.23 -6.45
CA VAL A 167 6.40 -14.88 -7.10
C VAL A 167 7.58 -15.56 -6.39
N LEU A 168 7.61 -15.54 -5.06
CA LEU A 168 8.68 -16.16 -4.28
C LEU A 168 8.71 -17.67 -4.42
N HIS A 169 7.56 -18.34 -4.41
CA HIS A 169 7.49 -19.79 -4.58
C HIS A 169 8.02 -20.20 -5.95
N ASN A 170 7.69 -19.43 -6.99
CA ASN A 170 8.21 -19.65 -8.33
C ASN A 170 9.70 -19.36 -8.44
N PHE A 171 10.21 -18.31 -7.78
CA PHE A 171 11.65 -18.07 -7.73
C PHE A 171 12.40 -19.16 -6.96
N PHE A 172 11.87 -19.62 -5.84
CA PHE A 172 12.51 -20.68 -5.05
C PHE A 172 12.71 -21.95 -5.90
N LYS A 173 11.72 -22.31 -6.74
CA LYS A 173 11.83 -23.38 -7.74
C LYS A 173 12.82 -23.03 -8.85
N ALA A 174 12.68 -21.87 -9.49
CA ALA A 174 13.51 -21.47 -10.64
C ALA A 174 15.01 -21.38 -10.31
N TYR A 175 15.33 -21.07 -9.06
CA TYR A 175 16.70 -21.05 -8.56
C TYR A 175 17.22 -22.41 -8.08
N ASP A 176 16.43 -23.50 -8.17
CA ASP A 176 16.74 -24.80 -7.58
C ASP A 176 17.17 -24.69 -6.11
N ALA A 177 16.53 -23.79 -5.35
CA ALA A 177 17.00 -23.42 -4.01
C ALA A 177 16.97 -24.61 -3.03
N GLU A 178 15.98 -25.50 -3.16
CA GLU A 178 15.92 -26.74 -2.38
C GLU A 178 17.12 -27.65 -2.63
N GLU A 179 17.48 -27.87 -3.90
CA GLU A 179 18.65 -28.69 -4.27
C GLU A 179 19.97 -28.07 -3.80
N LYS A 180 20.00 -26.74 -3.66
CA LYS A 180 21.12 -25.97 -3.10
C LYS A 180 21.15 -25.96 -1.58
N GLY A 181 20.26 -26.71 -0.91
CA GLY A 181 20.26 -26.89 0.53
C GLY A 181 19.50 -25.81 1.29
N PHE A 182 18.59 -25.08 0.64
CA PHE A 182 17.69 -24.14 1.31
C PHE A 182 16.32 -24.78 1.56
N GLU A 183 15.59 -24.21 2.50
CA GLU A 183 14.16 -24.42 2.65
C GLU A 183 13.43 -23.08 2.70
N LEU A 184 12.23 -23.06 2.13
CA LEU A 184 11.37 -21.91 2.19
C LEU A 184 10.75 -21.81 3.59
N VAL A 185 10.93 -20.68 4.25
CA VAL A 185 10.45 -20.45 5.62
C VAL A 185 9.24 -19.50 5.57
N PRO A 186 8.02 -19.99 5.83
CA PRO A 186 6.84 -19.14 5.85
C PRO A 186 6.92 -18.11 6.98
N THR A 187 6.67 -16.85 6.65
CA THR A 187 6.64 -15.76 7.64
C THR A 187 5.24 -15.51 8.18
N GLY A 188 4.22 -15.94 7.43
CA GLY A 188 2.81 -15.90 7.83
C GLY A 188 2.17 -14.51 7.73
N SER A 189 2.86 -13.46 8.18
CA SER A 189 2.38 -12.07 8.16
C SER A 189 3.54 -11.09 7.97
N ALA A 190 3.22 -9.82 7.64
CA ALA A 190 4.21 -8.75 7.60
C ALA A 190 4.99 -8.62 8.92
N ALA A 191 4.30 -8.68 10.06
CA ALA A 191 4.93 -8.66 11.39
C ALA A 191 5.85 -9.88 11.63
N GLY A 192 5.49 -11.05 11.12
CA GLY A 192 6.34 -12.25 11.21
C GLY A 192 7.62 -12.12 10.38
N LEU A 193 7.51 -11.54 9.18
CA LEU A 193 8.65 -11.23 8.32
C LEU A 193 9.57 -10.18 8.96
N ASP A 194 9.02 -9.07 9.44
CA ASP A 194 9.74 -8.02 10.17
C ASP A 194 10.47 -8.59 11.40
N GLY A 195 9.78 -9.43 12.19
CA GLY A 195 10.36 -10.10 13.34
C GLY A 195 11.50 -11.04 12.98
N SER A 196 11.45 -11.72 11.83
CA SER A 196 12.53 -12.59 11.36
C SER A 196 13.81 -11.82 11.06
N ILE A 197 13.70 -10.64 10.45
CA ILE A 197 14.83 -9.75 10.18
C ILE A 197 15.39 -9.21 11.49
N ALA A 198 14.53 -8.67 12.36
CA ALA A 198 14.95 -8.12 13.65
C ALA A 198 15.72 -9.19 14.48
N ASN A 199 15.18 -10.40 14.58
CA ASN A 199 15.82 -11.50 15.31
C ASN A 199 17.21 -11.85 14.73
N ALA A 200 17.35 -11.89 13.40
CA ALA A 200 18.62 -12.15 12.74
C ALA A 200 19.67 -11.07 13.07
N PHE A 201 19.26 -9.78 13.14
CA PHE A 201 20.17 -8.69 13.53
C PHE A 201 20.59 -8.77 15.00
N GLU A 202 19.63 -8.96 15.91
CA GLU A 202 19.93 -9.04 17.35
C GLU A 202 20.83 -10.26 17.66
N ALA A 203 20.65 -11.36 16.93
CA ALA A 203 21.47 -12.56 17.05
C ALA A 203 22.79 -12.52 16.23
N ARG A 204 22.98 -11.51 15.37
CA ARG A 204 24.07 -11.44 14.37
C ARG A 204 24.17 -12.70 13.51
N GLN A 205 23.03 -13.20 13.05
CA GLN A 205 22.91 -14.38 12.18
C GLN A 205 22.51 -13.97 10.77
N GLY A 206 23.01 -14.65 9.75
CA GLY A 206 22.60 -14.34 8.39
C GLY A 206 21.12 -14.61 8.15
N TRP A 207 20.55 -13.87 7.21
CA TRP A 207 19.15 -13.92 6.81
C TRP A 207 19.10 -13.70 5.30
N LEU A 208 18.27 -14.47 4.60
CA LEU A 208 18.00 -14.34 3.17
C LEU A 208 16.50 -14.47 2.96
N GLY A 209 15.89 -13.52 2.26
CA GLY A 209 14.47 -13.60 1.97
C GLY A 209 13.94 -12.38 1.25
N TYR A 210 12.64 -12.39 1.01
CA TYR A 210 11.92 -11.25 0.42
C TYR A 210 11.81 -10.09 1.38
N TYR A 211 12.02 -8.88 0.85
CA TYR A 211 11.61 -7.66 1.53
C TYR A 211 11.39 -6.50 0.55
N TRP A 212 10.83 -5.41 1.06
CA TRP A 212 10.54 -4.21 0.27
C TRP A 212 10.90 -2.91 1.01
N SER A 213 10.92 -1.81 0.25
CA SER A 213 11.21 -0.46 0.74
C SER A 213 10.34 0.56 -0.02
N PRO A 214 9.73 1.55 0.65
CA PRO A 214 10.02 2.04 2.00
C PRO A 214 9.38 1.23 3.14
N THR A 215 10.14 0.98 4.21
CA THR A 215 9.67 0.31 5.45
C THR A 215 10.49 0.76 6.66
N ALA A 216 9.91 0.68 7.87
CA ALA A 216 10.65 0.97 9.10
C ALA A 216 11.83 -0.02 9.33
N ILE A 217 11.69 -1.27 8.88
CA ILE A 217 12.73 -2.29 9.04
C ILE A 217 13.96 -1.97 8.19
N ILE A 218 13.82 -1.59 6.91
CA ILE A 218 14.98 -1.19 6.10
C ILE A 218 15.67 0.05 6.70
N ALA A 219 14.90 0.98 7.27
CA ALA A 219 15.46 2.16 7.92
C ALA A 219 16.21 1.82 9.22
N ARG A 220 15.73 0.85 9.99
CA ARG A 220 16.26 0.46 11.30
C ARG A 220 17.42 -0.53 11.21
N TYR A 221 17.33 -1.47 10.29
CA TYR A 221 18.28 -2.56 10.11
C TYR A 221 18.92 -2.44 8.73
N PRO A 222 20.21 -2.06 8.64
CA PRO A 222 20.89 -1.90 7.36
C PRO A 222 20.92 -3.22 6.58
N MET A 223 20.22 -3.27 5.45
CA MET A 223 20.13 -4.42 4.57
C MET A 223 20.73 -4.10 3.20
N LYS A 224 21.31 -5.12 2.55
CA LYS A 224 21.73 -5.07 1.15
C LYS A 224 20.72 -5.84 0.30
N LYS A 225 20.12 -5.16 -0.67
CA LYS A 225 19.37 -5.80 -1.75
C LYS A 225 20.35 -6.51 -2.69
N LEU A 226 20.06 -7.77 -2.98
CA LEU A 226 20.85 -8.56 -3.93
C LEU A 226 20.48 -8.19 -5.36
N GLU A 227 21.47 -8.27 -6.25
CA GLU A 227 21.26 -8.09 -7.69
C GLU A 227 20.59 -9.33 -8.30
N TRP A 228 19.81 -9.10 -9.35
CA TRP A 228 19.19 -10.18 -10.12
C TRP A 228 20.19 -10.82 -11.09
N ASP A 229 20.15 -12.14 -11.19
CA ASP A 229 21.03 -12.90 -12.09
C ASP A 229 20.68 -12.73 -13.58
N VAL A 230 19.47 -12.24 -13.86
CA VAL A 230 18.93 -12.04 -15.21
C VAL A 230 18.17 -10.71 -15.29
N PRO A 231 18.03 -10.10 -16.48
CA PRO A 231 17.15 -8.95 -16.65
C PRO A 231 15.67 -9.34 -16.50
N TYR A 232 14.82 -8.35 -16.29
CA TYR A 232 13.36 -8.53 -16.29
C TYR A 232 12.85 -9.02 -17.64
N ASP A 233 12.04 -10.08 -17.63
CA ASP A 233 11.27 -10.60 -18.76
C ASP A 233 9.77 -10.50 -18.43
N ASP A 234 9.08 -9.59 -19.11
CA ASP A 234 7.63 -9.35 -18.92
C ASP A 234 6.77 -10.55 -19.35
N ALA A 235 7.20 -11.29 -20.37
CA ALA A 235 6.45 -12.44 -20.86
C ALA A 235 6.55 -13.61 -19.87
N GLU A 236 7.74 -13.89 -19.35
CA GLU A 236 7.89 -14.88 -18.27
C GLU A 236 7.17 -14.43 -17.00
N TRP A 237 7.23 -13.13 -16.69
CA TRP A 237 6.59 -12.56 -15.50
C TRP A 237 5.09 -12.86 -15.50
N LEU A 238 4.42 -12.50 -16.59
CA LEU A 238 2.98 -12.69 -16.76
C LEU A 238 2.58 -14.16 -16.93
N ASN A 239 3.32 -14.94 -17.71
CA ASN A 239 2.90 -16.30 -18.06
C ASN A 239 3.29 -17.36 -17.03
N CYS A 240 4.27 -17.10 -16.16
CA CYS A 240 4.71 -18.09 -15.17
C CYS A 240 5.08 -17.49 -13.81
N THR A 241 5.91 -16.44 -13.74
CA THR A 241 6.42 -15.93 -12.44
C THR A 241 5.30 -15.55 -11.48
N THR A 242 4.21 -14.93 -11.96
CA THR A 242 3.04 -14.54 -11.14
C THR A 242 1.93 -15.59 -11.10
N GLN A 243 2.13 -16.79 -11.68
CA GLN A 243 1.10 -17.83 -11.76
C GLN A 243 1.33 -18.89 -10.68
N ALA A 244 0.32 -19.12 -9.83
CA ALA A 244 0.43 -20.04 -8.69
C ALA A 244 0.65 -21.51 -9.11
N ASP A 245 0.20 -21.87 -10.30
CA ASP A 245 0.24 -23.21 -10.89
C ASP A 245 1.33 -23.37 -11.97
N CYS A 246 2.29 -22.43 -12.05
CA CYS A 246 3.43 -22.56 -12.95
C CYS A 246 4.25 -23.83 -12.66
N GLU A 247 4.34 -24.72 -13.67
CA GLU A 247 5.04 -26.00 -13.57
C GLU A 247 6.56 -25.86 -13.69
N ASP A 248 7.04 -24.96 -14.56
CA ASP A 248 8.46 -24.78 -14.92
C ASP A 248 8.85 -23.29 -14.94
N PRO A 249 8.93 -22.64 -13.77
CA PRO A 249 9.28 -21.22 -13.68
C PRO A 249 10.75 -21.00 -14.04
N LYS A 250 11.03 -19.92 -14.78
CA LYS A 250 12.41 -19.50 -15.09
C LYS A 250 12.88 -18.38 -14.19
N LEU A 251 14.20 -18.20 -14.15
CA LEU A 251 14.80 -17.03 -13.52
C LEU A 251 14.25 -15.75 -14.17
N ASN A 252 13.93 -14.78 -13.32
CA ASN A 252 13.45 -13.46 -13.69
C ASN A 252 13.90 -12.46 -12.61
N ALA A 253 13.51 -11.19 -12.76
CA ALA A 253 13.86 -10.12 -11.84
C ALA A 253 12.61 -9.35 -11.39
N TRP A 254 12.64 -8.73 -10.22
CA TRP A 254 11.70 -7.63 -9.95
C TRP A 254 12.16 -6.37 -10.68
N THR A 255 11.18 -5.57 -11.11
CA THR A 255 11.40 -4.17 -11.52
C THR A 255 10.97 -3.23 -10.42
N GLU A 256 11.18 -1.91 -10.62
CA GLU A 256 10.57 -0.90 -9.74
C GLU A 256 9.06 -1.19 -9.61
N ALA A 257 8.61 -1.33 -8.36
CA ALA A 257 7.25 -1.69 -8.05
C ALA A 257 6.32 -0.53 -8.34
N GLU A 258 5.23 -0.84 -9.02
CA GLU A 258 4.14 0.07 -9.26
C GLU A 258 3.12 -0.11 -8.17
N VAL A 259 2.91 0.95 -7.39
CA VAL A 259 2.03 0.91 -6.22
C VAL A 259 0.93 1.95 -6.41
N TYR A 260 -0.30 1.45 -6.57
CA TYR A 260 -1.46 2.25 -6.90
C TYR A 260 -2.56 2.08 -5.87
N THR A 261 -3.42 3.08 -5.77
CA THR A 261 -4.76 2.90 -5.22
C THR A 261 -5.64 2.17 -6.23
N LEU A 262 -6.42 1.20 -5.78
CA LEU A 262 -7.53 0.64 -6.54
C LEU A 262 -8.85 1.14 -5.95
N MET A 263 -9.82 1.42 -6.81
CA MET A 263 -11.15 1.88 -6.42
C MET A 263 -12.22 1.06 -7.12
N THR A 264 -13.40 0.94 -6.51
CA THR A 264 -14.58 0.44 -7.20
C THR A 264 -15.17 1.54 -8.10
N PRO A 265 -15.76 1.22 -9.26
CA PRO A 265 -16.35 2.22 -10.15
C PRO A 265 -17.47 3.03 -9.48
N LYS A 266 -18.20 2.39 -8.57
CA LYS A 266 -19.29 3.00 -7.78
C LYS A 266 -18.83 4.26 -7.05
N LEU A 267 -17.59 4.28 -6.54
CA LEU A 267 -17.06 5.42 -5.80
C LEU A 267 -17.02 6.70 -6.66
N ALA A 268 -16.67 6.57 -7.94
CA ALA A 268 -16.65 7.70 -8.86
C ALA A 268 -18.06 8.18 -9.25
N GLU A 269 -19.05 7.29 -9.23
CA GLU A 269 -20.45 7.61 -9.52
C GLU A 269 -21.13 8.29 -8.33
N ASP A 270 -20.95 7.75 -7.13
CA ASP A 270 -21.63 8.18 -5.91
C ASP A 270 -20.92 9.36 -5.23
N SER A 271 -19.60 9.42 -5.32
CA SER A 271 -18.75 10.36 -4.55
C SER A 271 -17.64 10.99 -5.42
N PRO A 272 -17.96 11.68 -6.53
CA PRO A 272 -16.97 12.09 -7.53
C PRO A 272 -15.85 12.99 -6.98
N GLU A 273 -16.13 13.85 -6.00
CA GLU A 273 -15.09 14.70 -5.38
C GLU A 273 -14.13 13.88 -4.50
N ALA A 274 -14.63 12.87 -3.79
CA ALA A 274 -13.82 11.93 -3.02
C ALA A 274 -12.97 11.05 -3.95
N ALA A 275 -13.54 10.57 -5.06
CA ALA A 275 -12.81 9.83 -6.09
C ALA A 275 -11.66 10.67 -6.67
N ALA A 276 -11.91 11.94 -7.01
CA ALA A 276 -10.87 12.85 -7.52
C ALA A 276 -9.72 13.06 -6.52
N TYR A 277 -10.01 13.14 -5.22
CA TYR A 277 -8.98 13.16 -4.16
C TYR A 277 -8.13 11.88 -4.17
N LEU A 278 -8.75 10.71 -4.24
CA LEU A 278 -8.07 9.41 -4.26
C LEU A 278 -7.27 9.17 -5.56
N GLU A 279 -7.68 9.79 -6.66
CA GLU A 279 -6.93 9.79 -7.94
C GLU A 279 -5.66 10.66 -7.90
N GLN A 280 -5.59 11.62 -6.98
CA GLN A 280 -4.51 12.61 -6.91
C GLN A 280 -3.52 12.38 -5.77
N ARG A 281 -3.99 11.92 -4.61
CA ARG A 281 -3.16 11.86 -3.39
C ARG A 281 -2.00 10.87 -3.56
N ALA A 282 -0.80 11.37 -3.29
CA ALA A 282 0.40 10.56 -3.32
C ALA A 282 1.46 11.22 -2.43
N TRP A 283 2.27 10.38 -1.79
CA TRP A 283 3.42 10.81 -0.98
C TRP A 283 4.71 10.21 -1.52
N GLY A 284 5.84 10.82 -1.15
CA GLY A 284 7.16 10.35 -1.52
C GLY A 284 7.74 9.38 -0.50
N ASN A 285 8.73 8.59 -0.92
CA ASN A 285 9.36 7.58 -0.07
C ASN A 285 10.03 8.21 1.17
N GLU A 286 10.53 9.44 1.08
CA GLU A 286 11.06 10.18 2.24
C GLU A 286 9.98 10.41 3.31
N THR A 287 8.80 10.90 2.91
CA THR A 287 7.66 11.12 3.80
C THR A 287 7.18 9.81 4.41
N VAL A 288 7.05 8.75 3.61
CA VAL A 288 6.66 7.42 4.09
C VAL A 288 7.65 6.91 5.13
N ASN A 289 8.95 6.94 4.83
CA ASN A 289 9.99 6.51 5.77
C ASN A 289 9.94 7.31 7.07
N LYS A 290 9.72 8.64 7.00
CA LYS A 290 9.57 9.48 8.20
C LYS A 290 8.36 9.05 9.04
N MET A 291 7.21 8.82 8.41
CA MET A 291 5.99 8.39 9.11
C MET A 291 6.15 7.00 9.73
N LEU A 292 6.71 6.04 8.99
CA LEU A 292 6.94 4.69 9.49
C LEU A 292 7.98 4.63 10.61
N ALA A 293 9.04 5.45 10.53
CA ALA A 293 10.02 5.57 11.61
C ALA A 293 9.40 6.19 12.88
N TRP A 294 8.53 7.19 12.72
CA TRP A 294 7.79 7.76 13.85
C TRP A 294 6.82 6.74 14.45
N LYS A 295 6.07 6.02 13.60
CA LYS A 295 5.14 4.96 14.03
C LYS A 295 5.84 3.90 14.86
N ASP A 296 6.96 3.36 14.37
CA ASP A 296 7.75 2.35 15.10
C ASP A 296 8.28 2.91 16.42
N LYS A 297 8.92 4.08 16.40
CA LYS A 297 9.51 4.68 17.60
C LYS A 297 8.49 4.93 18.71
N ASN A 298 7.28 5.31 18.35
CA ASN A 298 6.22 5.64 19.31
C ASN A 298 5.26 4.48 19.57
N GLN A 299 5.44 3.32 18.91
CA GLN A 299 4.51 2.19 18.98
C GLN A 299 3.06 2.62 18.68
N ALA A 300 2.91 3.52 17.70
CA ALA A 300 1.65 4.16 17.35
C ALA A 300 0.80 3.31 16.40
N THR A 301 -0.52 3.53 16.40
CA THR A 301 -1.43 2.92 15.43
C THR A 301 -1.35 3.61 14.06
N GLY A 302 -2.00 3.06 13.04
CA GLY A 302 -2.16 3.72 11.74
C GLY A 302 -2.84 5.09 11.89
N GLU A 303 -3.88 5.16 12.72
CA GLU A 303 -4.66 6.37 13.01
C GLU A 303 -3.84 7.44 13.75
N ASP A 304 -3.11 7.05 14.80
CA ASP A 304 -2.21 7.99 15.50
C ASP A 304 -1.15 8.57 14.54
N THR A 305 -0.64 7.73 13.63
CA THR A 305 0.35 8.14 12.62
C THR A 305 -0.28 9.02 11.55
N ALA A 306 -1.54 8.78 11.17
CA ALA A 306 -2.28 9.62 10.24
C ALA A 306 -2.48 11.02 10.80
N LEU A 307 -2.89 11.15 12.08
CA LEU A 307 -3.01 12.45 12.73
C LEU A 307 -1.65 13.17 12.81
N TYR A 308 -0.58 12.44 13.16
CA TYR A 308 0.76 13.01 13.16
C TYR A 308 1.20 13.48 11.76
N PHE A 309 0.89 12.71 10.71
CA PHE A 309 1.12 13.11 9.33
C PHE A 309 0.35 14.39 8.98
N LEU A 310 -0.95 14.45 9.30
CA LEU A 310 -1.79 15.60 8.98
C LEU A 310 -1.33 16.88 9.70
N ASP A 311 -0.87 16.76 10.95
CA ASP A 311 -0.32 17.89 11.73
C ASP A 311 1.06 18.34 11.23
N THR A 312 1.91 17.42 10.78
CA THR A 312 3.34 17.72 10.49
C THR A 312 3.70 17.83 9.01
N GLU A 313 2.84 17.36 8.10
CA GLU A 313 3.06 17.30 6.65
C GLU A 313 2.00 18.10 5.87
N GLU A 314 1.54 19.23 6.42
CA GLU A 314 0.56 20.12 5.76
C GLU A 314 0.94 20.47 4.32
N GLU A 315 2.23 20.74 4.05
CA GLU A 315 2.71 21.06 2.71
C GLU A 315 2.55 19.92 1.70
N VAL A 316 2.38 18.69 2.18
CA VAL A 316 2.17 17.50 1.34
C VAL A 316 0.68 17.33 1.08
N TRP A 317 -0.14 17.18 2.12
CA TRP A 317 -1.52 16.74 1.97
C TRP A 317 -2.48 17.83 1.50
N THR A 318 -2.20 19.11 1.81
CA THR A 318 -3.05 20.23 1.33
C THR A 318 -3.03 20.38 -0.20
N LYS A 319 -2.05 19.77 -0.89
CA LYS A 319 -1.99 19.71 -2.36
C LYS A 319 -2.92 18.65 -2.95
N TRP A 320 -3.47 17.76 -2.14
CA TRP A 320 -4.36 16.68 -2.58
C TRP A 320 -5.82 17.11 -2.62
N VAL A 321 -6.16 18.20 -1.96
CA VAL A 321 -7.54 18.67 -1.78
C VAL A 321 -7.68 20.15 -2.14
N SER A 322 -8.92 20.64 -2.26
CA SER A 322 -9.17 22.06 -2.44
C SER A 322 -8.82 22.85 -1.16
N PRO A 323 -8.55 24.17 -1.26
CA PRO A 323 -8.33 25.00 -0.07
C PRO A 323 -9.48 24.93 0.95
N GLU A 324 -10.73 24.83 0.48
CA GLU A 324 -11.88 24.72 1.38
C GLU A 324 -11.87 23.40 2.17
N VAL A 325 -11.59 22.29 1.49
CA VAL A 325 -11.46 20.97 2.14
C VAL A 325 -10.28 20.95 3.09
N ALA A 326 -9.15 21.58 2.71
CA ALA A 326 -7.99 21.70 3.58
C ALA A 326 -8.30 22.44 4.88
N GLU A 327 -9.03 23.56 4.83
CA GLU A 327 -9.43 24.26 6.05
C GLU A 327 -10.35 23.41 6.94
N LYS A 328 -11.32 22.68 6.37
CA LYS A 328 -12.17 21.77 7.15
C LYS A 328 -11.38 20.66 7.86
N VAL A 329 -10.41 20.06 7.16
CA VAL A 329 -9.51 19.05 7.74
C VAL A 329 -8.68 19.66 8.88
N LYS A 330 -8.15 20.88 8.71
CA LYS A 330 -7.38 21.58 9.75
C LYS A 330 -8.21 21.94 10.98
N GLU A 331 -9.46 22.34 10.79
CA GLU A 331 -10.38 22.64 11.89
C GLU A 331 -10.73 21.39 12.73
N ALA A 332 -10.57 20.19 12.16
CA ALA A 332 -10.87 18.92 12.81
C ALA A 332 -9.68 18.27 13.55
N LEU A 333 -8.45 18.76 13.33
CA LEU A 333 -7.22 18.29 14.00
C LEU A 333 -7.09 18.86 15.43
#